data_AF-A0A376UGL0-F1
#
_entry.id   AF-A0A376UGL0-F1
#
_cell.length_a   1.000
_cell.length_b   1.000
_cell.length_c   1.000
_cell.angle_alpha   90.00
_cell.angle_beta   90.00
_cell.angle_gamma   90.00
#
_symmetry.space_group_name_H-M   'P 1'
#
loop_
_entity.id
_entity.type
_entity.pdbx_description
1 polymer ?
#
loop_
_entity_poly.entity_id
_entity_poly.type
_entity_poly.pdbx_seq_one_letter_code
_entity_poly.pdbx_strand_id
1 'polypeptide(L)'
;MVDDIKTNNKYLIVNSEDFNYRFSQLESALNTQKNSIPALEKEVKALDKQMVAAQKAADAYWGKDANGKQMTREEAFKKIHQQRDEFNKQNDSEAFAVKYDKEVYQPAIAACHKQSEECYEVPIQQKRDFDINEQRRQTFLQSQKLSRKLQDDWVTLEKGQYPLTMKVSEINSKKVAILMKIDDINQANERWKKDTEQLRRNGVIK
;
A
#
# COMPACT_ATOMS: atom_id res chain seq x y z
N MET A 1 18.63 42.23 26.32
CA MET A 1 19.97 41.86 26.82
C MET A 1 20.72 41.26 25.64
N VAL A 2 21.85 41.86 25.24
CA VAL A 2 22.72 41.28 24.21
C VAL A 2 23.64 40.33 24.95
N ASP A 3 23.55 39.03 24.66
CA ASP A 3 24.48 38.04 25.23
C ASP A 3 25.92 38.45 24.87
N ASP A 4 26.81 38.47 25.85
CA ASP A 4 28.22 38.74 25.58
C ASP A 4 28.77 37.61 24.68
N ILE A 5 29.17 37.99 23.47
CA ILE A 5 29.74 37.08 22.48
C ILE A 5 30.94 36.34 23.07
N LYS A 6 31.73 37.00 23.94
CA LYS A 6 32.92 36.41 24.59
C LYS A 6 32.60 35.26 25.54
N THR A 7 31.40 35.23 26.12
CA THR A 7 30.98 34.18 27.06
C THR A 7 29.98 33.20 26.43
N ASN A 8 29.63 33.38 25.15
CA ASN A 8 28.62 32.57 24.50
C ASN A 8 29.24 31.35 23.81
N ASN A 9 28.96 30.17 24.34
CA ASN A 9 29.47 28.88 23.86
C ASN A 9 29.08 28.55 22.40
N LYS A 10 28.17 29.31 21.79
CA LYS A 10 27.77 29.16 20.38
C LYS A 10 28.79 29.73 19.39
N TYR A 11 29.68 30.63 19.81
CA TYR A 11 30.65 31.28 18.92
C TYR A 11 32.08 30.80 19.19
N LEU A 12 32.84 30.59 18.12
CA LEU A 12 34.27 30.35 18.19
C LEU A 12 35.00 31.67 17.86
N ILE A 13 35.67 32.26 18.85
CA ILE A 13 36.29 33.59 18.71
C ILE A 13 37.78 33.43 18.47
N VAL A 14 38.25 33.89 17.32
CA VAL A 14 39.68 33.89 16.97
C VAL A 14 40.46 34.78 17.96
N ASN A 15 41.64 34.33 18.39
CA ASN A 15 42.52 34.98 19.38
C ASN A 15 41.99 35.03 20.83
N SER A 16 40.88 34.35 21.15
CA SER A 16 40.52 34.07 22.55
C SER A 16 41.51 33.07 23.18
N GLU A 17 41.67 33.12 24.51
CA GLU A 17 42.61 32.24 25.24
C GLU A 17 42.28 30.75 25.05
N ASP A 18 41.01 30.40 24.88
CA ASP A 18 40.52 29.04 24.71
C ASP A 18 40.29 28.63 23.24
N PHE A 19 40.61 29.50 22.27
CA PHE A 19 40.36 29.27 20.84
C PHE A 19 40.93 27.93 20.36
N ASN A 20 42.24 27.70 20.55
CA ASN A 20 42.91 26.48 20.06
C ASN A 20 42.33 25.22 20.70
N TYR A 21 41.96 25.31 21.98
CA TYR A 21 41.32 24.20 22.67
C TYR A 21 39.95 23.90 22.07
N ARG A 22 39.06 24.89 21.95
CA ARG A 22 37.71 24.69 21.38
C ARG A 22 37.74 24.32 19.90
N PHE A 23 38.66 24.89 19.13
CA PHE A 23 38.87 24.54 17.72
C PHE A 23 39.26 23.06 17.57
N SER A 24 40.24 22.59 18.35
CA SER A 24 40.67 21.18 18.30
C SER A 24 39.58 20.20 18.77
N GLN A 25 38.77 20.58 19.76
CA GLN A 25 37.60 19.80 20.17
C GLN A 25 36.55 19.68 19.06
N LEU A 26 36.25 20.77 18.35
CA LEU A 26 35.32 20.75 17.21
C LEU A 26 35.86 19.90 16.05
N GLU A 27 37.14 20.06 15.71
CA GLU A 27 37.78 19.28 14.66
C GLU A 27 37.82 17.78 15.01
N SER A 28 38.11 17.45 16.27
CA SER A 28 38.06 16.07 16.77
C SER A 28 36.63 15.50 16.67
N ALA A 29 35.61 16.24 17.13
CA ALA A 29 34.23 15.80 17.07
C ALA A 29 33.74 15.57 15.63
N LEU A 30 34.07 16.47 14.70
CA LEU A 30 33.75 16.32 13.28
C LEU A 30 34.45 15.11 12.65
N ASN A 31 35.74 14.90 12.98
CA ASN A 31 36.48 13.73 12.54
C ASN A 31 35.89 12.42 13.09
N THR A 32 35.47 12.38 14.37
CA THR A 32 34.78 11.23 14.94
C THR A 32 33.46 10.96 14.22
N GLN A 33 32.66 11.99 13.95
CA GLN A 33 31.43 11.84 13.17
C GLN A 33 31.70 11.33 11.76
N LYS A 34 32.70 11.89 11.06
CA LYS A 34 33.10 11.45 9.72
C LYS A 34 33.54 9.98 9.70
N ASN A 35 34.32 9.57 10.69
CA ASN A 35 34.78 8.19 10.83
C ASN A 35 33.65 7.21 11.20
N SER A 36 32.47 7.71 11.60
CA SER A 36 31.29 6.88 11.82
C SER A 36 30.52 6.54 10.53
N ILE A 37 30.75 7.27 9.43
CA ILE A 37 30.04 7.06 8.15
C ILE A 37 30.13 5.62 7.65
N PRO A 38 31.31 4.94 7.62
CA PRO A 38 31.38 3.56 7.14
C PRO A 38 30.51 2.57 7.96
N ALA A 39 30.34 2.83 9.26
CA ALA A 39 29.46 2.02 10.09
C ALA A 39 27.98 2.27 9.76
N LEU A 40 27.59 3.54 9.54
CA LEU A 40 26.25 3.92 9.10
C LEU A 40 25.92 3.35 7.71
N GLU A 41 26.85 3.39 6.77
CA GLU A 41 26.69 2.77 5.44
C GLU A 41 26.50 1.25 5.52
N LYS A 42 27.20 0.58 6.45
CA LYS A 42 27.02 -0.84 6.71
C LYS A 42 25.62 -1.13 7.26
N GLU A 43 25.10 -0.26 8.12
CA GLU A 43 23.73 -0.36 8.64
C GLU A 43 22.69 -0.16 7.53
N VAL A 44 22.87 0.83 6.64
CA VAL A 44 22.03 1.02 5.45
C VAL A 44 21.99 -0.25 4.59
N LYS A 45 23.15 -0.85 4.29
CA LYS A 45 23.23 -2.11 3.53
C LYS A 45 22.51 -3.28 4.22
N ALA A 46 22.52 -3.31 5.55
CA ALA A 46 21.78 -4.32 6.31
C ALA A 46 20.27 -4.08 6.23
N LEU A 47 19.82 -2.83 6.34
CA LEU A 47 18.42 -2.44 6.17
C LEU A 47 17.92 -2.73 4.76
N ASP A 48 18.73 -2.54 3.72
CA ASP A 48 18.38 -2.91 2.34
C ASP A 48 18.04 -4.40 2.21
N LYS A 49 18.85 -5.28 2.81
CA LYS A 49 18.58 -6.73 2.81
C LYS A 49 17.30 -7.05 3.56
N GLN A 50 17.06 -6.40 4.71
CA GLN A 50 15.83 -6.59 5.48
C GLN A 50 14.60 -6.10 4.72
N MET A 51 14.72 -4.98 4.00
CA MET A 51 13.66 -4.40 3.19
C MET A 51 13.26 -5.35 2.05
N VAL A 52 14.23 -5.90 1.31
CA VAL A 52 13.97 -6.89 0.26
C VAL A 52 13.28 -8.14 0.82
N ALA A 53 13.72 -8.64 1.97
CA ALA A 53 13.09 -9.79 2.62
C ALA A 53 11.67 -9.48 3.09
N ALA A 54 11.44 -8.30 3.66
CA ALA A 54 10.12 -7.85 4.12
C ALA A 54 9.16 -7.65 2.94
N GLN A 55 9.63 -7.04 1.85
CA GLN A 55 8.85 -6.87 0.63
C GLN A 55 8.47 -8.22 0.03
N LYS A 56 9.43 -9.16 -0.06
CA LYS A 56 9.15 -10.51 -0.52
C LYS A 56 8.10 -11.22 0.35
N ALA A 57 8.14 -11.04 1.67
CA ALA A 57 7.15 -11.61 2.57
C ALA A 57 5.76 -10.98 2.39
N ALA A 58 5.69 -9.66 2.22
CA ALA A 58 4.44 -8.94 1.93
C ALA A 58 3.86 -9.37 0.58
N ASP A 59 4.68 -9.48 -0.46
CA ASP A 59 4.21 -9.92 -1.78
C ASP A 59 3.76 -11.39 -1.74
N ALA A 60 4.49 -12.24 -1.00
CA ALA A 60 4.18 -13.66 -0.81
C ALA A 60 2.81 -13.90 -0.14
N TYR A 61 2.35 -12.96 0.69
CA TYR A 61 1.15 -13.09 1.51
C TYR A 61 -0.13 -13.28 0.68
N TRP A 62 -0.21 -12.65 -0.49
CA TRP A 62 -1.37 -12.78 -1.37
C TRP A 62 -1.58 -14.20 -1.91
N GLY A 63 -0.58 -15.08 -1.75
CA GLY A 63 -0.64 -16.45 -2.21
C GLY A 63 -0.33 -16.61 -3.70
N LYS A 64 -0.52 -17.83 -4.21
CA LYS A 64 -0.20 -18.18 -5.59
C LYS A 64 -1.44 -18.46 -6.42
N ASP A 65 -1.33 -18.19 -7.71
CA ASP A 65 -2.32 -18.57 -8.71
C ASP A 65 -2.23 -20.07 -9.03
N ALA A 66 -3.10 -20.54 -9.93
CA ALA A 66 -3.14 -21.94 -10.36
C ALA A 66 -1.83 -22.41 -11.03
N ASN A 67 -1.03 -21.49 -11.57
CA ASN A 67 0.25 -21.79 -12.23
C ASN A 67 1.45 -21.68 -11.26
N GLY A 68 1.19 -21.42 -9.97
CA GLY A 68 2.22 -21.24 -8.95
C GLY A 68 2.90 -19.87 -8.98
N LYS A 69 2.42 -18.92 -9.79
CA LYS A 69 2.91 -17.53 -9.81
C LYS A 69 2.33 -16.77 -8.62
N GLN A 70 3.13 -15.87 -8.06
CA GLN A 70 2.70 -15.02 -6.96
C GLN A 70 1.57 -14.08 -7.41
N MET A 71 0.48 -14.04 -6.65
CA MET A 71 -0.64 -13.15 -6.91
C MET A 71 -0.35 -11.75 -6.39
N THR A 72 -0.89 -10.76 -7.09
CA THR A 72 -1.05 -9.39 -6.64
C THR A 72 -2.29 -9.27 -5.74
N ARG A 73 -2.41 -8.13 -5.04
CA ARG A 73 -3.63 -7.77 -4.27
C ARG A 73 -4.89 -7.86 -5.13
N GLU A 74 -4.83 -7.38 -6.38
CA GLU A 74 -5.97 -7.39 -7.29
C GLU A 74 -6.37 -8.80 -7.71
N GLU A 75 -5.40 -9.67 -7.99
CA GLU A 75 -5.66 -11.07 -8.34
C GLU A 75 -6.24 -11.84 -7.16
N ALA A 76 -5.73 -11.62 -5.94
CA ALA A 76 -6.30 -12.19 -4.72
C ALA A 76 -7.74 -11.71 -4.48
N PHE A 77 -8.02 -10.42 -4.73
CA PHE A 77 -9.37 -9.86 -4.62
C PHE A 77 -10.35 -10.53 -5.60
N LYS A 78 -9.95 -10.66 -6.87
CA LYS A 78 -10.74 -11.33 -7.91
C LYS A 78 -11.00 -12.79 -7.53
N LYS A 79 -9.98 -13.51 -7.04
CA LYS A 79 -10.12 -14.90 -6.60
C LYS A 79 -11.13 -15.07 -5.46
N ILE A 80 -11.13 -14.17 -4.47
CA ILE A 80 -12.12 -14.19 -3.39
C ILE A 80 -13.54 -13.96 -3.94
N HIS A 81 -13.69 -13.02 -4.87
CA HIS A 81 -15.01 -12.68 -5.43
C HIS A 81 -15.52 -13.60 -6.53
N GLN A 82 -14.66 -14.52 -7.01
CA GLN A 82 -14.96 -15.42 -8.13
C GLN A 82 -16.24 -16.23 -7.91
N GLN A 83 -16.48 -16.74 -6.70
CA GLN A 83 -17.69 -17.53 -6.42
C GLN A 83 -18.98 -16.72 -6.66
N ARG A 84 -19.01 -15.45 -6.24
CA ARG A 84 -20.16 -14.56 -6.48
C ARG A 84 -20.30 -14.27 -7.97
N ASP A 85 -19.19 -14.00 -8.65
CA ASP A 85 -19.20 -13.64 -10.06
C ASP A 85 -19.69 -14.80 -10.93
N GLU A 86 -19.25 -16.02 -10.62
CA GLU A 86 -19.74 -17.24 -11.26
C GLU A 86 -21.21 -17.48 -10.95
N PHE A 87 -21.64 -17.29 -9.69
CA PHE A 87 -23.06 -17.38 -9.32
C PHE A 87 -23.92 -16.40 -10.12
N ASN A 88 -23.51 -15.13 -10.20
CA ASN A 88 -24.24 -14.10 -10.94
C ASN A 88 -24.32 -14.44 -12.42
N LYS A 89 -23.21 -14.90 -13.02
CA LYS A 89 -23.15 -15.30 -14.42
C LYS A 89 -24.06 -16.50 -14.73
N GLN A 90 -24.11 -17.48 -13.83
CA GLN A 90 -24.97 -18.67 -13.98
C GLN A 90 -26.46 -18.35 -13.81
N ASN A 91 -26.78 -17.29 -13.08
CA ASN A 91 -28.16 -16.89 -12.73
C ASN A 91 -28.58 -15.59 -13.43
N ASP A 92 -27.98 -15.31 -14.58
CA ASP A 92 -28.26 -14.12 -15.37
C ASP A 92 -29.76 -13.99 -15.68
N SER A 93 -30.35 -12.87 -15.26
CA SER A 93 -31.79 -12.68 -15.32
C SER A 93 -32.31 -12.45 -16.73
N GLU A 94 -31.47 -11.97 -17.65
CA GLU A 94 -31.83 -11.80 -19.05
C GLU A 94 -31.85 -13.16 -19.76
N ALA A 95 -30.80 -13.97 -19.57
CA ALA A 95 -30.74 -15.34 -20.06
C ALA A 95 -31.90 -16.19 -19.50
N PHE A 96 -32.24 -16.02 -18.22
CA PHE A 96 -33.41 -16.68 -17.62
C PHE A 96 -34.72 -16.24 -18.30
N ALA A 97 -34.93 -14.93 -18.48
CA ALA A 97 -36.16 -14.41 -19.09
C ALA A 97 -36.33 -14.91 -20.53
N VAL A 98 -35.26 -14.90 -21.34
CA VAL A 98 -35.28 -15.42 -22.72
C VAL A 98 -35.64 -16.91 -22.75
N LYS A 99 -35.02 -17.71 -21.87
CA LYS A 99 -35.29 -19.14 -21.78
C LYS A 99 -36.74 -19.41 -21.33
N TYR A 100 -37.19 -18.69 -20.30
CA TYR A 100 -38.55 -18.80 -19.77
C TYR A 100 -39.59 -18.42 -20.83
N ASP A 101 -39.33 -17.36 -21.60
CA ASP A 101 -40.21 -16.93 -22.67
C ASP A 101 -40.42 -18.06 -23.69
N LYS A 102 -39.32 -18.63 -24.17
CA LYS A 102 -39.32 -19.69 -25.18
C LYS A 102 -39.91 -21.02 -24.69
N GLU A 103 -39.55 -21.45 -23.48
CA GLU A 103 -39.84 -22.80 -23.00
C GLU A 103 -41.15 -22.90 -22.21
N VAL A 104 -41.62 -21.79 -21.62
CA VAL A 104 -42.79 -21.78 -20.73
C VAL A 104 -43.89 -20.86 -21.25
N TYR A 105 -43.57 -19.59 -21.49
CA TYR A 105 -44.58 -18.58 -21.83
C TYR A 105 -45.20 -18.82 -23.21
N GLN A 106 -44.38 -18.93 -24.27
CA GLN A 106 -44.89 -19.12 -25.64
C GLN A 106 -45.72 -20.41 -25.78
N PRO A 107 -45.30 -21.57 -25.22
CA PRO A 107 -46.13 -22.76 -25.20
C PRO A 107 -47.46 -22.59 -24.46
N ALA A 108 -47.48 -21.86 -23.34
CA ALA A 108 -48.71 -21.60 -22.58
C ALA A 108 -49.70 -20.72 -23.37
N ILE A 109 -49.21 -19.67 -24.03
CA ILE A 109 -50.02 -18.82 -24.92
C ILE A 109 -50.57 -19.63 -26.10
N ALA A 110 -49.72 -20.42 -26.77
CA ALA A 110 -50.15 -21.26 -27.88
C ALA A 110 -51.19 -22.31 -27.47
N ALA A 111 -51.06 -22.89 -26.27
CA ALA A 111 -52.05 -23.82 -25.73
C ALA A 111 -53.38 -23.13 -25.42
N CYS A 112 -53.35 -21.91 -24.89
CA CYS A 112 -54.55 -21.13 -24.60
C CYS A 112 -55.31 -20.77 -25.89
N HIS A 113 -54.62 -20.31 -26.93
CA HIS A 113 -55.23 -20.04 -28.25
C HIS A 113 -55.80 -21.28 -28.94
N LYS A 114 -55.25 -22.48 -28.67
CA LYS A 114 -55.83 -23.74 -29.17
C LYS A 114 -57.15 -24.10 -28.49
N GLN A 115 -57.39 -23.62 -27.27
CA GLN A 115 -58.59 -23.94 -26.49
C GLN A 115 -59.77 -23.00 -26.79
N SER A 116 -59.50 -21.75 -27.15
CA SER A 116 -60.53 -20.75 -27.47
C SER A 116 -59.95 -19.64 -28.36
N GLU A 117 -60.75 -19.14 -29.32
CA GLU A 117 -60.44 -17.92 -30.08
C GLU A 117 -60.35 -16.69 -29.17
N GLU A 118 -61.08 -16.68 -28.05
CA GLU A 118 -61.02 -15.64 -27.01
C GLU A 118 -60.17 -16.13 -25.80
N CYS A 119 -58.88 -16.41 -26.03
CA CYS A 119 -57.96 -16.72 -24.93
C CYS A 119 -57.77 -15.50 -24.03
N TYR A 120 -58.07 -15.65 -22.73
CA TYR A 120 -57.73 -14.65 -21.72
C TYR A 120 -56.26 -14.81 -21.28
N GLU A 121 -55.34 -14.13 -21.94
CA GLU A 121 -53.89 -14.25 -21.72
C GLU A 121 -53.36 -13.57 -20.45
N VAL A 122 -54.10 -12.62 -19.87
CA VAL A 122 -53.63 -11.77 -18.76
C VAL A 122 -53.04 -12.58 -17.59
N PRO A 123 -53.65 -13.70 -17.12
CA PRO A 123 -53.06 -14.49 -16.04
C PRO A 123 -51.73 -15.16 -16.44
N ILE A 124 -51.55 -15.52 -17.72
CA ILE A 124 -50.32 -16.12 -18.24
C ILE A 124 -49.20 -15.08 -18.26
N GLN A 125 -49.51 -13.86 -18.70
CA GLN A 125 -48.58 -12.73 -18.68
C GLN A 125 -48.17 -12.35 -17.24
N GLN A 126 -49.15 -12.23 -16.33
CA GLN A 126 -48.89 -11.94 -14.92
C GLN A 126 -48.01 -13.02 -14.26
N LYS A 127 -48.24 -14.29 -14.57
CA LYS A 127 -47.44 -15.40 -14.05
C LYS A 127 -45.99 -15.34 -14.56
N ARG A 128 -45.80 -15.07 -15.86
CA ARG A 128 -44.46 -14.85 -16.43
C ARG A 128 -43.72 -13.73 -15.71
N ASP A 129 -44.35 -12.57 -15.55
CA ASP A 129 -43.72 -11.41 -14.94
C ASP A 129 -43.40 -11.67 -13.46
N PHE A 130 -44.28 -12.36 -12.75
CA PHE A 130 -44.04 -12.79 -11.37
C PHE A 130 -42.82 -13.72 -11.28
N ASP A 131 -42.73 -14.76 -12.13
CA ASP A 131 -41.65 -15.74 -12.07
C ASP A 131 -40.29 -15.13 -12.44
N ILE A 132 -40.26 -14.24 -13.44
CA ILE A 132 -39.05 -13.48 -13.80
C ILE A 132 -38.61 -12.57 -12.64
N ASN A 133 -39.56 -11.86 -12.02
CA ASN A 133 -39.23 -10.96 -10.89
C ASN A 133 -38.81 -11.73 -9.64
N GLU A 134 -39.41 -12.88 -9.36
CA GLU A 134 -39.03 -13.72 -8.24
C GLU A 134 -37.63 -14.33 -8.45
N GLN A 135 -37.29 -14.78 -9.66
CA GLN A 135 -35.93 -15.22 -9.98
C GLN A 135 -34.91 -14.11 -9.74
N ARG A 136 -35.19 -12.88 -10.22
CA ARG A 136 -34.33 -11.71 -10.00
C ARG A 136 -34.12 -11.44 -8.51
N ARG A 137 -35.21 -11.49 -7.72
CA ARG A 137 -35.17 -11.28 -6.27
C ARG A 137 -34.31 -12.32 -5.58
N GLN A 138 -34.48 -13.59 -5.90
CA GLN A 138 -33.70 -14.69 -5.30
C GLN A 138 -32.21 -14.59 -5.65
N THR A 139 -31.90 -14.35 -6.92
CA THR A 139 -30.52 -14.14 -7.37
C THR A 139 -29.88 -12.96 -6.65
N PHE A 140 -30.58 -11.83 -6.53
CA PHE A 140 -30.08 -10.67 -5.80
C PHE A 140 -29.78 -10.98 -4.33
N LEU A 141 -30.72 -11.61 -3.62
CA LEU A 141 -30.55 -11.94 -2.20
C LEU A 141 -29.37 -12.88 -1.97
N GLN A 142 -29.23 -13.91 -2.80
CA GLN A 142 -28.14 -14.87 -2.69
C GLN A 142 -26.80 -14.23 -3.06
N SER A 143 -26.76 -13.39 -4.09
CA SER A 143 -25.56 -12.62 -4.47
C SER A 143 -25.12 -11.68 -3.35
N GLN A 144 -26.05 -10.98 -2.70
CA GLN A 144 -25.76 -10.10 -1.57
C GLN A 144 -25.21 -10.89 -0.37
N LYS A 145 -25.81 -12.05 -0.08
CA LYS A 145 -25.33 -12.94 0.99
C LYS A 145 -23.89 -13.41 0.74
N LEU A 146 -23.58 -13.82 -0.50
CA LEU A 146 -22.21 -14.16 -0.90
C LEU A 146 -21.28 -12.95 -0.76
N SER A 147 -21.69 -11.78 -1.26
CA SER A 147 -20.87 -10.57 -1.21
C SER A 147 -20.49 -10.15 0.21
N ARG A 148 -21.41 -10.28 1.19
CA ARG A 148 -21.12 -9.96 2.59
C ARG A 148 -20.05 -10.89 3.17
N LYS A 149 -20.22 -12.20 2.97
CA LYS A 149 -19.23 -13.19 3.43
C LYS A 149 -17.85 -12.93 2.83
N LEU A 150 -17.81 -12.70 1.51
CA LEU A 150 -16.56 -12.47 0.78
C LEU A 150 -15.89 -11.14 1.16
N GLN A 151 -16.68 -10.13 1.54
CA GLN A 151 -16.17 -8.88 2.10
C GLN A 151 -15.50 -9.11 3.46
N ASP A 152 -16.08 -9.93 4.33
CA ASP A 152 -15.48 -10.27 5.63
C ASP A 152 -14.16 -11.05 5.46
N ASP A 153 -14.14 -11.99 4.51
CA ASP A 153 -12.93 -12.74 4.14
C ASP A 153 -11.85 -11.79 3.58
N TRP A 154 -12.24 -10.84 2.72
CA TRP A 154 -11.35 -9.83 2.18
C TRP A 154 -10.75 -8.92 3.26
N VAL A 155 -11.59 -8.40 4.16
CA VAL A 155 -11.15 -7.56 5.28
C VAL A 155 -10.18 -8.33 6.19
N THR A 156 -10.45 -9.60 6.45
CA THR A 156 -9.56 -10.46 7.25
C THR A 156 -8.21 -10.64 6.58
N LEU A 157 -8.20 -10.87 5.26
CA LEU A 157 -6.96 -10.97 4.49
C LEU A 157 -6.17 -9.65 4.51
N GLU A 158 -6.82 -8.50 4.28
CA GLU A 158 -6.13 -7.20 4.31
C GLU A 158 -5.55 -6.87 5.69
N LYS A 159 -6.25 -7.22 6.78
CA LYS A 159 -5.75 -7.05 8.15
C LYS A 159 -4.47 -7.85 8.39
N GLY A 160 -4.35 -9.06 7.83
CA GLY A 160 -3.13 -9.85 7.97
C GLY A 160 -1.98 -9.33 7.09
N GLN A 161 -2.27 -8.66 5.98
CA GLN A 161 -1.26 -8.04 5.14
C GLN A 161 -0.69 -6.75 5.75
N TYR A 162 -1.52 -5.97 6.44
CA TYR A 162 -1.16 -4.65 6.94
C TYR A 162 0.12 -4.62 7.80
N PRO A 163 0.36 -5.53 8.76
CA PRO A 163 1.61 -5.57 9.50
C PRO A 163 2.85 -5.80 8.62
N LEU A 164 2.72 -6.52 7.51
CA LEU A 164 3.83 -6.80 6.60
C LEU A 164 4.24 -5.55 5.82
N THR A 165 3.26 -4.76 5.35
CA THR A 165 3.52 -3.49 4.67
C THR A 165 4.05 -2.44 5.65
N MET A 166 3.54 -2.41 6.88
CA MET A 166 4.07 -1.54 7.95
C MET A 166 5.54 -1.84 8.25
N LYS A 167 5.93 -3.12 8.32
CA LYS A 167 7.33 -3.50 8.51
C LYS A 167 8.26 -2.99 7.40
N VAL A 168 7.81 -3.00 6.14
CA VAL A 168 8.56 -2.42 5.02
C VAL A 168 8.73 -0.90 5.22
N SER A 169 7.65 -0.22 5.58
CA SER A 169 7.67 1.22 5.85
C SER A 169 8.62 1.59 6.98
N GLU A 170 8.56 0.87 8.11
CA GLU A 170 9.44 1.08 9.26
C GLU A 170 10.93 0.92 8.92
N ILE A 171 11.28 -0.10 8.14
CA ILE A 171 12.66 -0.32 7.68
C ILE A 171 13.10 0.86 6.80
N ASN A 172 12.25 1.30 5.88
CA ASN A 172 12.55 2.43 5.00
C ASN A 172 12.73 3.73 5.78
N SER A 173 11.88 4.01 6.78
CA SER A 173 12.02 5.17 7.65
C SER A 173 13.35 5.18 8.40
N LYS A 174 13.78 4.03 8.95
CA LYS A 174 15.10 3.90 9.60
C LYS A 174 16.24 4.17 8.62
N LYS A 175 16.13 3.62 7.40
CA LYS A 175 17.13 3.83 6.34
C LYS A 175 17.26 5.31 5.97
N VAL A 176 16.14 5.99 5.75
CA VAL A 176 16.12 7.42 5.41
C VAL A 176 16.76 8.25 6.52
N ALA A 177 16.43 7.97 7.80
CA ALA A 177 17.03 8.68 8.92
C ALA A 177 18.57 8.55 8.96
N ILE A 178 19.12 7.37 8.65
CA ILE A 178 20.57 7.16 8.59
C ILE A 178 21.18 7.89 7.39
N LEU A 179 20.53 7.84 6.22
CA LEU A 179 21.01 8.55 5.03
C LEU A 179 21.04 10.07 5.26
N MET A 180 20.02 10.63 5.89
CA MET A 180 20.01 12.04 6.30
C MET A 180 21.16 12.35 7.25
N LYS A 181 21.42 11.49 8.24
CA LYS A 181 22.55 11.66 9.15
C LYS A 181 23.90 11.64 8.44
N ILE A 182 24.08 10.75 7.45
CA ILE A 182 25.31 10.71 6.64
C ILE A 182 25.47 12.02 5.86
N ASP A 183 24.39 12.49 5.23
CA ASP A 183 24.39 13.76 4.49
C ASP A 183 24.73 14.96 5.39
N ASP A 184 24.11 15.05 6.57
CA ASP A 184 24.39 16.08 7.57
C ASP A 184 25.88 16.07 7.99
N ILE A 185 26.45 14.89 8.25
CA ILE A 185 27.87 14.76 8.59
C ILE A 185 28.75 15.22 7.44
N ASN A 186 28.45 14.82 6.20
CA ASN A 186 29.21 15.23 5.02
C ASN A 186 29.16 16.74 4.83
N GLN A 187 27.97 17.34 4.86
CA GLN A 187 27.80 18.78 4.73
C GLN A 187 28.53 19.56 5.82
N ALA A 188 28.44 19.11 7.09
CA ALA A 188 29.14 19.75 8.20
C ALA A 188 30.67 19.69 8.01
N ASN A 189 31.19 18.55 7.60
CA ASN A 189 32.62 18.38 7.33
C ASN A 189 33.10 19.21 6.13
N GLU A 190 32.33 19.27 5.05
CA GLU A 190 32.66 20.08 3.86
C GLU A 190 32.67 21.57 4.19
N ARG A 191 31.65 22.07 4.89
CA ARG A 191 31.58 23.47 5.34
C ARG A 191 32.74 23.80 6.26
N TRP A 192 32.98 22.97 7.29
CA TRP A 192 34.10 23.17 8.22
C TRP A 192 35.44 23.21 7.49
N LYS A 193 35.69 22.27 6.57
CA LYS A 193 36.92 22.24 5.77
C LYS A 193 37.07 23.51 4.94
N LYS A 194 36.01 23.92 4.23
CA LYS A 194 36.03 25.13 3.38
C LYS A 194 36.32 26.39 4.21
N ASP A 195 35.59 26.58 5.30
CA ASP A 195 35.70 27.79 6.12
C ASP A 195 37.05 27.86 6.84
N THR A 196 37.53 26.72 7.38
CA THR A 196 38.85 26.68 8.04
C THR A 196 40.00 26.83 7.05
N GLU A 197 39.91 26.27 5.84
CA GLU A 197 40.91 26.50 4.78
C GLU A 197 40.95 27.98 4.37
N GLN A 198 39.81 28.64 4.26
CA GLN A 198 39.77 30.08 3.96
C GLN A 198 40.42 30.91 5.07
N LEU A 199 40.13 30.60 6.34
CA LEU A 199 40.76 31.27 7.48
C LEU A 199 42.28 31.05 7.52
N ARG A 200 42.76 29.84 7.22
CA ARG A 200 44.19 29.54 7.10
C ARG A 200 44.85 30.31 5.95
N ARG A 201 44.22 30.35 4.77
CA ARG A 201 44.72 31.12 3.60
C ARG A 201 44.84 32.61 3.89
N ASN A 202 43.95 33.15 4.71
CA ASN A 202 43.95 34.55 5.13
C ASN A 202 44.87 34.82 6.34
N GLY A 203 45.57 33.82 6.87
CA GLY A 203 46.45 33.96 8.03
C GLY A 203 45.73 34.23 9.35
N VAL A 204 44.41 34.01 9.40
CA VAL A 204 43.56 34.27 10.58
C VAL A 204 43.76 33.17 11.64
N ILE A 205 43.94 31.92 11.18
CA ILE A 205 44.24 30.75 12.02
C ILE A 205 45.45 30.04 11.42
N LYS A 206 46.25 29.36 12.26
CA LYS A 206 47.41 28.57 11.82
C LYS A 206 47.04 27.11 11.58
#